data_AF-A0A852KXR8-F1
#
_entry.id   AF-A0A852KXR8-F1
#
_cell.length_a   1.000
_cell.length_b   1.000
_cell.length_c   1.000
_cell.angle_alpha   90.00
_cell.angle_beta   90.00
_cell.angle_gamma   90.00
#
_symmetry.space_group_name_H-M   'P 1'
#
loop_
_entity.id
_entity.type
_entity.pdbx_description
1 polymer ?
#
loop_
_entity_poly.entity_id
_entity_poly.type
_entity_poly.pdbx_seq_one_letter_code
_entity_poly.pdbx_strand_id
1 'polypeptide(L)'
;NFQGIVYPAGNYTDPPYVTAPFNIPDQRDSMLYLAFSEYFFQTSSFAYYTAGAFNITIAEEFYFLFYSFQTCSHFNISTEIFGSIIPEVAKYSVTPHPVMLKLMATEVPIISLEKDLFTVEIQGSMEVFAVLPDSTTQSLFTMNTTANISISLNIFDQKLMGSLCLNR
;
A
#
# COMPACT_ATOMS: atom_id res chain seq x y z
N ASN A 1 18.49 -25.12 0.55
CA ASN A 1 18.40 -23.73 1.03
C ASN A 1 18.22 -22.85 -0.20
N PHE A 2 17.16 -22.04 -0.25
CA PHE A 2 16.88 -21.13 -1.36
C PHE A 2 17.37 -19.73 -1.01
N GLN A 3 17.77 -18.93 -2.00
CA GLN A 3 18.28 -17.58 -1.77
C GLN A 3 17.21 -16.63 -1.22
N GLY A 4 15.94 -16.79 -1.66
CA GLY A 4 14.81 -16.04 -1.13
C GLY A 4 14.88 -14.53 -1.38
N ILE A 5 15.40 -14.09 -2.54
CA ILE A 5 15.45 -12.67 -2.92
C ILE A 5 14.42 -12.39 -4.01
N VAL A 6 13.75 -11.24 -3.88
CA VAL A 6 12.88 -10.70 -4.92
C VAL A 6 13.56 -9.51 -5.60
N TYR A 7 13.54 -9.51 -6.94
CA TYR A 7 14.11 -8.47 -7.78
C TYR A 7 13.01 -7.81 -8.63
N PRO A 8 13.09 -6.49 -8.89
CA PRO A 8 12.28 -5.86 -9.93
C PRO A 8 12.52 -6.51 -11.30
N ALA A 9 11.49 -6.57 -12.12
CA ALA A 9 11.62 -7.06 -13.49
C ALA A 9 12.63 -6.19 -14.26
N GLY A 10 13.68 -6.80 -14.81
CA GLY A 10 14.72 -6.10 -15.58
C GLY A 10 15.79 -5.40 -14.75
N ASN A 11 15.75 -5.44 -13.42
CA ASN A 11 16.81 -4.93 -12.55
C ASN A 11 17.17 -5.98 -11.48
N TYR A 12 18.35 -6.57 -11.61
CA TYR A 12 18.85 -7.64 -10.74
C TYR A 12 19.98 -7.15 -9.81
N THR A 13 19.95 -5.88 -9.45
CA THR A 13 20.91 -5.32 -8.48
C THR A 13 20.60 -5.88 -7.09
N ASP A 14 21.63 -6.29 -6.35
CA ASP A 14 21.48 -6.79 -4.99
C ASP A 14 20.84 -5.72 -4.07
N PRO A 15 19.82 -6.09 -3.30
CA PRO A 15 19.11 -5.14 -2.44
C PRO A 15 19.95 -4.80 -1.20
N PRO A 16 19.77 -3.61 -0.59
CA PRO A 16 20.61 -3.09 0.49
C PRO A 16 20.32 -3.71 1.87
N TYR A 17 19.83 -4.95 1.92
CA TYR A 17 19.49 -5.66 3.16
C TYR A 17 20.50 -6.79 3.42
N VAL A 18 20.65 -7.15 4.69
CA VAL A 18 21.53 -8.25 5.11
C VAL A 18 20.69 -9.40 5.63
N THR A 19 21.04 -10.62 5.22
CA THR A 19 20.37 -11.83 5.69
C THR A 19 20.71 -12.12 7.14
N ALA A 20 19.71 -12.32 7.99
CA ALA A 20 19.88 -12.87 9.32
C ALA A 20 19.60 -14.40 9.33
N PRO A 21 20.41 -15.21 10.03
CA PRO A 21 20.10 -16.62 10.23
C PRO A 21 18.86 -16.77 11.12
N PHE A 22 18.00 -17.72 10.80
CA PHE A 22 16.85 -18.08 11.62
C PHE A 22 16.78 -19.60 11.75
N ASN A 23 16.21 -20.08 12.86
CA ASN A 23 16.08 -21.50 13.13
C ASN A 23 14.65 -21.95 12.87
N ILE A 24 14.52 -23.10 12.22
CA ILE A 24 13.25 -23.80 12.09
C ILE A 24 13.13 -24.74 13.30
N PRO A 25 12.02 -24.72 14.04
CA PRO A 25 11.82 -25.66 15.16
C PRO A 25 11.88 -27.10 14.65
N ASP A 26 12.54 -28.00 15.38
CA ASP A 26 12.57 -29.45 15.10
C ASP A 26 11.22 -30.07 15.47
N GLN A 27 10.22 -29.79 14.66
CA GLN A 27 8.91 -30.43 14.69
C GLN A 27 8.86 -31.48 13.58
N ARG A 28 8.19 -32.60 13.85
CA ARG A 28 8.04 -33.74 12.91
C ARG A 28 6.59 -34.14 12.73
N ASP A 29 5.68 -33.20 12.95
CA ASP A 29 4.24 -33.36 12.78
C ASP A 29 3.76 -33.12 11.35
N SER A 30 4.63 -32.63 10.46
CA SER A 30 4.33 -32.36 9.04
C SER A 30 5.37 -32.95 8.09
N MET A 31 4.96 -33.26 6.85
CA MET A 31 5.86 -33.80 5.81
C MET A 31 6.81 -32.74 5.23
N LEU A 32 6.44 -31.46 5.32
CA LEU A 32 7.20 -30.34 4.77
C LEU A 32 7.04 -29.12 5.68
N TYR A 33 8.15 -28.43 5.94
CA TYR A 33 8.16 -27.12 6.57
C TYR A 33 8.74 -26.10 5.60
N LEU A 34 8.03 -24.99 5.46
CA LEU A 34 8.49 -23.82 4.73
C LEU A 34 8.69 -22.70 5.74
N ALA A 35 9.80 -21.99 5.62
CA ALA A 35 10.10 -20.85 6.45
C ALA A 35 10.56 -19.69 5.60
N PHE A 36 10.06 -18.51 5.94
CA PHE A 36 10.32 -17.26 5.22
C PHE A 36 11.01 -16.31 6.19
N SER A 37 12.11 -15.71 5.75
CA SER A 37 12.85 -14.74 6.54
C SER A 37 12.24 -13.34 6.41
N GLU A 38 12.49 -12.47 7.39
CA GLU A 38 12.21 -11.03 7.26
C GLU A 38 12.85 -10.46 6.00
N TYR A 39 14.08 -10.91 5.69
CA TYR A 39 14.83 -10.54 4.50
C TYR A 39 14.06 -10.81 3.19
N PHE A 40 13.36 -11.94 3.07
CA PHE A 40 12.52 -12.21 1.89
C PHE A 40 11.44 -11.14 1.70
N PHE A 41 10.78 -10.72 2.78
CA PHE A 41 9.74 -9.69 2.73
C PHE A 41 10.32 -8.28 2.53
N GLN A 42 11.48 -7.96 3.12
CA GLN A 42 12.19 -6.69 2.91
C GLN A 42 12.58 -6.50 1.44
N THR A 43 13.19 -7.52 0.83
CA THR A 43 13.56 -7.46 -0.59
C THR A 43 12.34 -7.39 -1.51
N SER A 44 11.24 -8.06 -1.14
CA SER A 44 9.95 -7.94 -1.83
C SER A 44 9.42 -6.49 -1.77
N SER A 45 9.34 -5.90 -0.59
CA SER A 45 8.89 -4.51 -0.37
C SER A 45 9.71 -3.52 -1.21
N PHE A 46 11.04 -3.66 -1.17
CA PHE A 46 11.96 -2.84 -1.94
C PHE A 46 11.75 -2.99 -3.45
N ALA A 47 11.56 -4.22 -3.94
CA ALA A 47 11.32 -4.47 -5.36
C ALA A 47 10.03 -3.82 -5.85
N TYR A 48 8.94 -3.93 -5.09
CA TYR A 48 7.66 -3.28 -5.42
C TYR A 48 7.75 -1.74 -5.35
N TYR A 49 8.46 -1.22 -4.36
CA TYR A 49 8.69 0.22 -4.22
C TYR A 49 9.48 0.80 -5.39
N THR A 50 10.61 0.19 -5.73
CA THR A 50 11.44 0.64 -6.85
C THR A 50 10.76 0.46 -8.21
N ALA A 51 9.83 -0.48 -8.33
CA ALA A 51 8.96 -0.63 -9.51
C ALA A 51 7.80 0.39 -9.58
N GLY A 52 7.63 1.25 -8.56
CA GLY A 52 6.57 2.27 -8.53
C GLY A 52 5.19 1.76 -8.11
N ALA A 53 5.09 0.54 -7.55
CA ALA A 53 3.81 -0.06 -7.19
C ALA A 53 3.06 0.67 -6.05
N PHE A 54 3.76 1.50 -5.26
CA PHE A 54 3.17 2.32 -4.20
C PHE A 54 2.82 3.75 -4.65
N ASN A 55 2.56 3.96 -5.94
CA ASN A 55 2.04 5.21 -6.50
C ASN A 55 0.67 4.95 -7.13
N ILE A 56 -0.39 5.41 -6.46
CA ILE A 56 -1.78 5.13 -6.83
C ILE A 56 -2.50 6.46 -7.04
N THR A 57 -3.20 6.60 -8.17
CA THR A 57 -4.07 7.75 -8.42
C THR A 57 -5.53 7.30 -8.37
N ILE A 58 -6.22 7.66 -7.30
CA ILE A 58 -7.65 7.46 -7.11
C ILE A 58 -8.36 8.64 -7.78
N ALA A 59 -8.45 8.56 -9.11
CA ALA A 59 -9.35 9.37 -9.94
C ALA A 59 -10.22 8.45 -10.81
N GLU A 60 -9.56 7.43 -11.37
CA GLU A 60 -10.09 6.49 -12.36
C GLU A 60 -10.49 5.13 -11.75
N GLU A 61 -9.92 4.75 -10.60
CA GLU A 61 -10.25 3.49 -9.93
C GLU A 61 -11.70 3.43 -9.45
N PHE A 62 -12.34 4.58 -9.20
CA PHE A 62 -13.78 4.63 -8.95
C PHE A 62 -14.59 4.14 -10.14
N TYR A 63 -14.16 4.46 -11.37
CA TYR A 63 -14.83 3.99 -12.58
C TYR A 63 -14.60 2.48 -12.76
N PHE A 64 -13.37 2.00 -12.64
CA PHE A 64 -13.05 0.57 -12.80
C PHE A 64 -13.65 -0.32 -11.69
N LEU A 65 -13.64 0.11 -10.42
CA LEU A 65 -14.27 -0.61 -9.30
C LEU A 65 -15.80 -0.56 -9.37
N PHE A 66 -16.39 0.54 -9.84
CA PHE A 66 -17.83 0.63 -10.08
C PHE A 66 -18.30 -0.38 -11.14
N TYR A 67 -17.54 -0.55 -12.23
CA TYR A 67 -17.86 -1.53 -13.28
C TYR A 67 -17.51 -2.98 -12.90
N SER A 68 -16.44 -3.20 -12.12
CA SER A 68 -15.97 -4.56 -11.78
C SER A 68 -16.67 -5.16 -10.56
N PHE A 69 -17.09 -4.34 -9.60
CA PHE A 69 -17.67 -4.81 -8.34
C PHE A 69 -19.16 -4.49 -8.17
N GLN A 70 -19.78 -3.71 -9.06
CA GLN A 70 -21.23 -3.46 -9.15
C GLN A 70 -21.97 -3.16 -7.81
N THR A 71 -21.23 -2.76 -6.76
CA THR A 71 -21.76 -2.58 -5.39
C THR A 71 -21.00 -1.55 -4.54
N CYS A 72 -19.94 -0.91 -5.04
CA CYS A 72 -19.30 0.22 -4.35
C CYS A 72 -20.13 1.51 -4.54
N SER A 73 -21.35 1.51 -4.00
CA SER A 73 -22.17 2.70 -3.89
C SER A 73 -21.56 3.67 -2.86
N HIS A 74 -21.51 4.96 -3.21
CA HIS A 74 -21.55 6.11 -2.28
C HIS A 74 -20.27 6.69 -1.67
N PHE A 75 -19.05 6.45 -2.18
CA PHE A 75 -17.93 7.33 -1.84
C PHE A 75 -17.74 8.42 -2.92
N ASN A 76 -18.70 9.34 -3.00
CA ASN A 76 -18.59 10.52 -3.87
C ASN A 76 -17.73 11.57 -3.18
N ILE A 77 -16.40 11.43 -3.26
CA ILE A 77 -15.47 12.41 -2.69
C ILE A 77 -15.54 13.69 -3.51
N SER A 78 -16.08 14.75 -2.91
CA SER A 78 -16.21 16.07 -3.52
C SER A 78 -15.55 17.16 -2.68
N THR A 79 -15.34 18.33 -3.28
CA THR A 79 -14.85 19.52 -2.57
C THR A 79 -15.81 19.97 -1.46
N GLU A 80 -17.10 19.61 -1.52
CA GLU A 80 -18.09 19.91 -0.49
C GLU A 80 -17.79 19.16 0.82
N ILE A 81 -17.45 17.86 0.72
CA ILE A 81 -17.09 17.04 1.89
C ILE A 81 -15.86 17.64 2.58
N PHE A 82 -14.82 17.96 1.82
CA PHE A 82 -13.63 18.60 2.38
C PHE A 82 -13.89 20.02 2.86
N GLY A 83 -14.76 20.79 2.21
CA GLY A 83 -15.16 22.12 2.65
C GLY A 83 -15.85 22.14 4.01
N SER A 84 -16.53 21.04 4.39
CA SER A 84 -17.12 20.89 5.73
C SER A 84 -16.09 20.71 6.86
N ILE A 85 -14.88 20.26 6.52
CA ILE A 85 -13.80 19.97 7.49
C ILE A 85 -12.70 21.04 7.42
N ILE A 86 -12.38 21.52 6.21
CA ILE A 86 -11.31 22.45 5.90
C ILE A 86 -11.95 23.70 5.27
N PRO A 87 -12.17 24.77 6.06
CA PRO A 87 -12.85 25.99 5.60
C PRO A 87 -12.19 26.67 4.39
N GLU A 88 -10.88 26.54 4.24
CA GLU A 88 -10.13 27.05 3.10
C GLU A 88 -10.62 26.42 1.80
N VAL A 89 -10.94 25.12 1.78
CA VAL A 89 -11.46 24.41 0.60
C VAL A 89 -12.86 24.94 0.22
N ALA A 90 -13.70 25.24 1.21
CA ALA A 90 -15.04 25.80 0.99
C ALA A 90 -14.99 27.20 0.34
N LYS A 91 -13.95 28.00 0.63
CA LYS A 91 -13.78 29.33 -0.01
C LYS A 91 -13.49 29.23 -1.51
N TYR A 92 -12.83 28.15 -1.95
CA TYR A 92 -12.45 27.97 -3.35
C TYR A 92 -13.55 27.36 -4.22
N SER A 93 -14.49 26.63 -3.62
CA SER A 93 -15.53 25.90 -4.36
C SER A 93 -16.93 26.27 -3.86
N VAL A 94 -17.55 27.25 -4.50
CA VAL A 94 -18.99 27.55 -4.31
C VAL A 94 -19.85 26.42 -4.88
N THR A 95 -19.34 25.70 -5.88
CA THR A 95 -19.96 24.53 -6.49
C THR A 95 -19.13 23.28 -6.17
N PRO A 96 -19.76 22.15 -5.80
CA PRO A 96 -19.04 20.90 -5.56
C PRO A 96 -18.35 20.40 -6.84
N HIS A 97 -17.04 20.11 -6.74
CA HIS A 97 -16.25 19.49 -7.80
C HIS A 97 -15.82 18.08 -7.38
N PRO A 98 -15.69 17.13 -8.32
CA PRO A 98 -15.07 15.83 -8.05
C PRO A 98 -13.63 15.99 -7.55
N VAL A 99 -13.18 15.05 -6.74
CA VAL A 99 -11.82 15.04 -6.21
C VAL A 99 -11.02 13.86 -6.77
N MET A 100 -9.76 14.13 -7.09
CA MET A 100 -8.74 13.13 -7.37
C MET A 100 -7.78 13.05 -6.18
N LEU A 101 -7.48 11.84 -5.72
CA LEU A 101 -6.47 11.58 -4.70
C LEU A 101 -5.26 10.92 -5.34
N LYS A 102 -4.07 11.38 -5.01
CA LYS A 102 -2.82 10.74 -5.41
C LYS A 102 -2.07 10.31 -4.16
N LEU A 103 -1.88 9.02 -4.01
CA LEU A 103 -1.20 8.38 -2.89
C LEU A 103 0.18 7.91 -3.34
N MET A 104 1.21 8.27 -2.59
CA MET A 104 2.58 7.86 -2.89
C MET A 104 3.30 7.45 -1.62
N ALA A 105 4.02 6.32 -1.63
CA ALA A 105 5.02 6.06 -0.60
C ALA A 105 6.22 7.02 -0.77
N THR A 106 6.66 7.64 0.33
CA THR A 106 7.81 8.57 0.33
C THR A 106 9.14 7.87 0.54
N GLU A 107 9.09 6.66 1.08
CA GLU A 107 10.24 5.79 1.33
C GLU A 107 9.84 4.32 1.21
N VAL A 108 10.84 3.44 1.21
CA VAL A 108 10.62 1.99 1.13
C VAL A 108 9.85 1.52 2.38
N PRO A 109 8.73 0.80 2.23
CA PRO A 109 7.98 0.31 3.39
C PRO A 109 8.83 -0.58 4.29
N ILE A 110 8.76 -0.31 5.58
CA ILE A 110 9.56 -0.98 6.61
C ILE A 110 8.84 -2.26 7.01
N ILE A 111 9.56 -3.37 6.93
CA ILE A 111 9.08 -4.69 7.31
C ILE A 111 9.70 -5.10 8.64
N SER A 112 8.88 -5.55 9.59
CA SER A 112 9.33 -6.19 10.82
C SER A 112 8.65 -7.55 10.98
N LEU A 113 9.44 -8.60 11.16
CA LEU A 113 8.97 -9.96 11.40
C LEU A 113 9.54 -10.47 12.73
N GLU A 114 8.75 -10.28 13.78
CA GLU A 114 9.02 -10.76 15.12
C GLU A 114 8.18 -11.99 15.45
N LYS A 115 8.45 -12.61 16.60
CA LYS A 115 7.66 -13.75 17.07
C LYS A 115 6.21 -13.30 17.28
N ASP A 116 5.28 -13.97 16.59
CA ASP A 116 3.83 -13.72 16.64
C ASP A 116 3.41 -12.32 16.13
N LEU A 117 4.33 -11.55 15.55
CA LEU A 117 4.07 -10.19 15.08
C LEU A 117 4.75 -9.96 13.72
N PHE A 118 3.94 -9.76 12.69
CA PHE A 118 4.41 -9.31 11.39
C PHE A 118 3.75 -7.97 11.09
N THR A 119 4.56 -6.92 10.96
CA THR A 119 4.10 -5.57 10.64
C THR A 119 4.78 -4.99 9.40
N VAL A 120 4.05 -4.06 8.78
CA VAL A 120 4.52 -3.20 7.71
C VAL A 120 4.19 -1.77 8.05
N GLU A 121 5.18 -0.90 8.05
CA GLU A 121 5.01 0.55 8.14
C GLU A 121 5.19 1.16 6.75
N ILE A 122 4.19 1.93 6.31
CA ILE A 122 4.24 2.67 5.05
C ILE A 122 4.18 4.15 5.39
N GLN A 123 5.26 4.87 5.09
CA GLN A 123 5.26 6.33 5.10
C GLN A 123 4.97 6.84 3.70
N GLY A 124 4.08 7.81 3.60
CA GLY A 124 3.63 8.32 2.32
C GLY A 124 3.07 9.74 2.38
N SER A 125 2.67 10.21 1.21
CA SER A 125 1.92 11.45 1.04
C SER A 125 0.65 11.19 0.25
N MET A 126 -0.37 11.97 0.59
CA MET A 126 -1.62 12.07 -0.15
C MET A 126 -1.74 13.50 -0.68
N GLU A 127 -1.81 13.65 -1.99
CA GLU A 127 -2.15 14.90 -2.65
C GLU A 127 -3.61 14.86 -3.08
N VAL A 128 -4.34 15.94 -2.78
CA VAL A 128 -5.78 16.04 -3.05
C VAL A 128 -6.01 17.16 -4.06
N PHE A 129 -6.68 16.83 -5.15
CA PHE A 129 -6.96 17.75 -6.25
C PHE A 129 -8.46 17.87 -6.51
N ALA A 130 -8.95 19.07 -6.78
CA ALA A 130 -10.26 19.26 -7.41
C ALA A 130 -10.13 19.07 -8.93
N VAL A 131 -11.09 18.39 -9.54
CA VAL A 131 -11.22 18.24 -10.99
C VAL A 131 -12.20 19.30 -11.49
N LEU A 132 -11.70 20.27 -12.26
CA LEU A 132 -12.48 21.38 -12.77
C LEU A 132 -13.27 20.99 -14.05
N PRO A 133 -14.32 21.75 -14.44
CA PRO A 133 -15.15 21.42 -15.60
C PRO A 133 -14.39 21.37 -16.94
N ASP A 134 -13.25 22.07 -17.04
CA ASP A 134 -12.34 22.04 -18.17
C ASP A 134 -11.37 20.84 -18.15
N SER A 135 -11.60 19.88 -17.25
CA SER A 135 -10.77 18.69 -17.01
C SER A 135 -9.36 18.99 -16.48
N THR A 136 -9.08 20.23 -16.06
CA THR A 136 -7.85 20.55 -15.36
C THR A 136 -7.94 20.18 -13.88
N THR A 137 -6.79 19.93 -13.25
CA THR A 137 -6.71 19.59 -11.83
C THR A 137 -6.12 20.74 -11.04
N GLN A 138 -6.74 21.07 -9.91
CA GLN A 138 -6.28 22.11 -9.01
C GLN A 138 -5.94 21.49 -7.65
N SER A 139 -4.69 21.67 -7.20
CA SER A 139 -4.25 21.19 -5.88
C SER A 139 -5.03 21.89 -4.78
N LEU A 140 -5.62 21.11 -3.87
CA LEU A 140 -6.34 21.61 -2.69
C LEU A 140 -5.40 21.61 -1.48
N PHE A 141 -4.84 20.45 -1.14
CA PHE A 141 -3.92 20.28 -0.03
C PHE A 141 -3.12 18.99 -0.16
N THR A 142 -2.06 18.88 0.64
CA THR A 142 -1.22 17.69 0.76
C THR A 142 -1.19 17.25 2.21
N MET A 143 -1.20 15.94 2.44
CA MET A 143 -1.11 15.34 3.77
C MET A 143 -0.02 14.28 3.79
N ASN A 144 0.82 14.30 4.81
CA ASN A 144 1.73 13.18 5.09
C ASN A 144 0.98 12.14 5.91
N THR A 145 1.20 10.87 5.60
CA THR A 145 0.52 9.76 6.25
C THR A 145 1.52 8.66 6.63
N THR A 146 1.25 8.01 7.75
CA THR A 146 1.97 6.83 8.21
C THR A 146 0.94 5.75 8.48
N ALA A 147 1.01 4.65 7.75
CA ALA A 147 0.13 3.51 7.91
C ALA A 147 0.88 2.35 8.55
N ASN A 148 0.41 1.92 9.71
CA ASN A 148 0.91 0.72 10.40
C ASN A 148 -0.03 -0.44 10.10
N ILE A 149 0.48 -1.51 9.51
CA ILE A 149 -0.32 -2.64 9.05
C ILE A 149 0.19 -3.90 9.72
N SER A 150 -0.70 -4.70 10.30
CA SER A 150 -0.40 -6.07 10.74
C SER A 150 -0.73 -7.07 9.63
N ILE A 151 0.12 -8.08 9.48
CA ILE A 151 -0.01 -9.12 8.46
C ILE A 151 -0.24 -10.47 9.12
N SER A 152 -1.22 -11.21 8.60
CA SER A 152 -1.40 -12.63 8.87
C SER A 152 -1.11 -13.42 7.60
N LEU A 153 -0.21 -14.40 7.68
CA LEU A 153 0.15 -15.26 6.56
C LEU A 153 -0.65 -16.56 6.58
N ASN A 154 -1.04 -17.02 5.40
CA ASN A 154 -1.66 -18.31 5.21
C ASN A 154 -1.15 -18.96 3.92
N ILE A 155 -1.22 -20.29 3.83
CA ILE A 155 -0.97 -21.02 2.59
C ILE A 155 -2.30 -21.55 2.08
N PHE A 156 -2.67 -21.13 0.87
CA PHE A 156 -3.87 -21.59 0.20
C PHE A 156 -3.57 -21.84 -1.27
N ASP A 157 -4.00 -22.98 -1.80
CA ASP A 157 -3.74 -23.38 -3.20
C ASP A 157 -2.26 -23.26 -3.60
N GLN A 158 -1.36 -23.74 -2.73
CA GLN A 158 0.10 -23.68 -2.92
C GLN A 158 0.70 -22.27 -3.05
N LYS A 159 -0.06 -21.23 -2.66
CA LYS A 159 0.38 -19.83 -2.66
C LYS A 159 0.49 -19.32 -1.24
N LEU A 160 1.51 -18.50 -0.99
CA LEU A 160 1.61 -17.71 0.22
C LEU A 160 0.67 -16.50 0.09
N MET A 161 -0.36 -16.46 0.93
CA MET A 161 -1.34 -15.38 0.98
C MET A 161 -1.11 -14.56 2.25
N GLY A 162 -1.22 -13.23 2.12
CA GLY A 162 -1.19 -12.30 3.24
C GLY A 162 -2.54 -11.61 3.41
N SER A 163 -3.06 -11.62 4.62
CA SER A 163 -4.18 -10.78 5.04
C SER A 163 -3.63 -9.55 5.76
N LEU A 164 -4.04 -8.37 5.32
CA LEU A 164 -3.56 -7.08 5.84
C LEU A 164 -4.64 -6.48 6.74
N CYS A 165 -4.24 -6.01 7.92
CA CYS A 165 -5.11 -5.28 8.83
C CYS A 165 -4.45 -3.94 9.19
N LEU A 166 -5.11 -2.83 8.87
CA LEU A 166 -4.63 -1.51 9.28
C LEU A 166 -4.79 -1.37 10.80
N ASN A 167 -3.68 -1.11 11.48
CA ASN A 167 -3.66 -0.87 12.91
C ASN A 167 -4.31 0.50 13.19
N ARG A 168 -5.08 0.56 14.28
CA ARG A 168 -5.79 1.77 14.71
C ARG A 168 -4.90 2.75 15.45
#